data_AF-A0A2D7UWY9-F1
#
_entry.id   AF-A0A2D7UWY9-F1
#
_cell.length_a   1.000
_cell.length_b   1.000
_cell.length_c   1.000
_cell.angle_alpha   90.00
_cell.angle_beta   90.00
_cell.angle_gamma   90.00
#
_symmetry.space_group_name_H-M   'P 1'
#
loop_
_entity.id
_entity.type
_entity.pdbx_description
1 polymer ?
#
loop_
_entity_poly.entity_id
_entity_poly.type
_entity_poly.pdbx_seq_one_letter_code
_entity_poly.pdbx_strand_id
1 'polypeptide(L)' 'MSETQDVRIVVPENVKEALSIVDGSLGSFMQRELISASEVTDVLLDIRSALIRTEQSSADITIDIADVESEMEVSAQA' A
#
# COMPACT_ATOMS: atom_id res chain seq x y z
N MET A 1 -20.99 -28.76 -24.42
CA MET A 1 -21.44 -27.47 -23.88
C MET A 1 -20.26 -26.92 -23.10
N SER A 2 -19.60 -25.87 -23.61
CA SER A 2 -18.45 -25.29 -22.90
C SER A 2 -18.98 -24.43 -21.76
N GLU A 3 -18.74 -24.88 -20.53
CA GLU A 3 -18.97 -24.12 -19.31
C GLU A 3 -18.07 -22.88 -19.35
N THR A 4 -18.67 -21.70 -19.48
CA THR A 4 -17.95 -20.44 -19.34
C THR A 4 -17.59 -20.29 -17.87
N GLN A 5 -16.34 -20.57 -17.50
CA GLN A 5 -15.86 -20.28 -16.15
C GLN A 5 -16.07 -18.78 -15.88
N ASP A 6 -16.89 -18.49 -14.89
CA ASP A 6 -17.16 -17.13 -14.43
C ASP A 6 -15.93 -16.65 -13.66
N VAL A 7 -15.05 -15.89 -14.33
CA VAL A 7 -13.81 -15.38 -13.74
C VAL A 7 -14.14 -14.21 -12.81
N ARG A 8 -14.27 -14.49 -11.52
CA ARG A 8 -14.45 -13.47 -10.49
C ARG A 8 -13.10 -12.86 -10.11
N ILE A 9 -12.85 -11.63 -10.57
CA ILE A 9 -11.70 -10.84 -10.11
C ILE A 9 -12.00 -10.35 -8.70
N VAL A 10 -11.22 -10.81 -7.71
CA VAL A 10 -11.29 -10.33 -6.33
C VAL A 10 -10.24 -9.24 -6.16
N VAL A 11 -10.70 -8.00 -5.97
CA VAL A 11 -9.82 -6.86 -5.69
C VAL A 11 -9.51 -6.82 -4.19
N PRO A 12 -8.23 -6.85 -3.78
CA PRO A 12 -7.84 -6.71 -2.37
C PRO A 12 -8.31 -5.38 -1.75
N GLU A 13 -8.63 -5.37 -0.46
CA GLU A 13 -9.15 -4.17 0.22
C GLU A 13 -8.15 -3.00 0.25
N ASN A 14 -6.85 -3.27 0.42
CA ASN A 14 -5.80 -2.24 0.36
C ASN A 14 -5.71 -1.57 -1.02
N VAL A 15 -6.01 -2.31 -2.10
CA VAL A 15 -6.09 -1.76 -3.46
C VAL A 15 -7.32 -0.88 -3.60
N LYS A 16 -8.47 -1.26 -3.03
CA LYS A 16 -9.67 -0.42 -3.04
C LYS A 16 -9.47 0.90 -2.28
N GLU A 17 -8.82 0.84 -1.13
CA GLU A 17 -8.47 2.03 -0.33
C GLU A 17 -7.57 2.97 -1.12
N ALA A 18 -6.50 2.44 -1.73
CA ALA A 18 -5.61 3.24 -2.56
C ALA A 18 -6.34 3.88 -3.76
N LEU A 19 -7.23 3.14 -4.43
CA LEU A 19 -8.05 3.69 -5.51
C LEU A 19 -8.97 4.83 -5.03
N SER A 20 -9.59 4.68 -3.85
CA SER A 20 -10.44 5.75 -3.29
C SER A 20 -9.66 7.03 -3.01
N ILE A 21 -8.40 6.92 -2.55
CA ILE A 21 -7.54 8.08 -2.31
C ILE A 21 -7.20 8.75 -3.64
N VAL A 22 -6.78 7.97 -4.63
CA VAL A 22 -6.46 8.47 -5.98
C VAL A 22 -7.66 9.17 -6.61
N ASP A 23 -8.83 8.55 -6.58
CA ASP A 23 -10.05 9.10 -7.16
C ASP A 23 -10.47 10.41 -6.48
N GLY A 24 -10.34 10.48 -5.15
CA GLY A 24 -10.60 11.71 -4.39
C GLY A 24 -9.65 12.84 -4.79
N SER A 25 -8.34 12.57 -4.84
CA SER A 25 -7.33 13.56 -5.19
C SER A 25 -7.47 14.03 -6.64
N LEU A 26 -7.72 13.13 -7.60
CA LEU A 26 -7.93 13.49 -9.00
C LEU A 26 -9.27 14.19 -9.24
N GLY A 27 -10.30 13.82 -8.47
CA GLY A 27 -11.61 14.47 -8.50
C GLY A 27 -11.54 15.97 -8.19
N SER A 28 -10.60 16.38 -7.33
CA SER A 28 -10.36 17.81 -7.02
C SER A 28 -9.93 18.64 -8.23
N PHE A 29 -9.30 18.00 -9.24
CA PHE A 29 -8.78 18.66 -10.44
C PHE A 29 -9.77 18.65 -11.62
N MET A 30 -10.96 18.06 -11.46
CA MET A 30 -11.97 17.98 -12.52
C MET A 30 -12.63 19.33 -12.84
N GLN A 31 -12.43 20.34 -11.99
CA GLN A 31 -12.82 21.72 -12.26
C GLN A 31 -11.69 22.44 -13.00
N ARG A 32 -12.02 23.11 -14.11
CA ARG A 32 -11.05 23.88 -14.91
C ARG A 32 -10.68 25.18 -14.20
N GLU A 33 -9.88 25.06 -13.15
CA GLU A 33 -9.37 26.17 -12.35
C GLU A 33 -7.83 26.21 -12.40
N LEU A 34 -7.26 27.37 -12.06
CA LEU A 34 -5.81 27.50 -11.92
C LEU A 34 -5.42 26.92 -10.56
N ILE A 35 -4.71 25.79 -10.61
CA ILE A 35 -4.25 25.06 -9.44
C ILE A 35 -2.77 25.37 -9.24
N SER A 36 -2.34 25.56 -8.00
CA SER A 36 -0.94 25.79 -7.68
C SER A 36 -0.09 24.57 -8.01
N ALA A 37 1.15 24.78 -8.48
CA ALA A 37 2.12 23.71 -8.63
C ALA A 37 2.40 22.98 -7.30
N SER A 38 2.26 23.66 -6.15
CA SER A 38 2.38 23.02 -4.83
C SER A 38 1.25 22.03 -4.58
N GLU A 39 0.00 22.41 -4.87
CA GLU A 39 -1.18 21.55 -4.69
C GLU A 39 -1.11 20.31 -5.60
N VAL A 40 -0.65 20.49 -6.84
CA VAL A 40 -0.37 19.37 -7.75
C VAL A 40 0.70 18.44 -7.17
N THR A 41 1.75 19.00 -6.58
CA THR A 41 2.83 18.21 -5.97
C THR A 41 2.33 17.40 -4.78
N ASP A 42 1.51 17.99 -3.90
CA ASP A 42 0.94 17.31 -2.73
C ASP A 42 0.05 16.14 -3.15
N VAL A 43 -0.83 16.34 -4.13
CA VAL A 43 -1.66 15.26 -4.70
C VAL A 43 -0.80 14.14 -5.29
N LEU A 44 0.27 14.46 -6.03
CA LEU A 44 1.17 13.45 -6.58
C LEU A 44 1.90 12.66 -5.47
N LEU A 45 2.26 13.31 -4.36
CA LEU A 45 2.87 12.65 -3.20
C LEU A 45 1.88 11.73 -2.48
N ASP A 46 0.61 12.13 -2.37
CA ASP A 46 -0.45 11.30 -1.80
C ASP A 46 -0.72 10.05 -2.64
N ILE A 47 -0.81 10.21 -3.98
CA ILE A 47 -0.95 9.11 -4.93
C ILE A 47 0.24 8.16 -4.82
N ARG A 48 1.48 8.68 -4.82
CA ARG A 48 2.68 7.87 -4.65
C ARG A 48 2.65 7.08 -3.34
N SER A 49 2.26 7.73 -2.25
CA SER A 49 2.18 7.09 -0.94
C SER A 49 1.11 5.99 -0.90
N ALA A 50 -0.04 6.19 -1.56
CA ALA A 50 -1.07 5.18 -1.69
C ALA A 50 -0.59 3.96 -2.47
N LEU A 51 0.14 4.16 -3.58
CA LEU A 51 0.71 3.07 -4.39
C LEU A 51 1.82 2.30 -3.64
N ILE A 52 2.66 2.99 -2.86
CA ILE A 52 3.68 2.30 -2.05
C ILE A 52 3.02 1.38 -1.00
N ARG A 53 1.91 1.83 -0.39
CA ARG A 53 1.14 1.01 0.58
C ARG A 53 0.53 -0.25 -0.05
N THR A 54 0.15 -0.20 -1.34
CA THR A 54 -0.36 -1.41 -2.01
C THR A 54 0.74 -2.44 -2.26
N GLU A 55 1.98 -2.00 -2.53
CA GLU A 55 3.13 -2.90 -2.74
C GLU A 55 3.62 -3.54 -1.43
N GLN A 56 3.67 -2.78 -0.33
CA GLN A 56 4.17 -3.26 0.97
C GLN A 56 3.31 -4.36 1.60
N SER A 57 2.02 -4.44 1.26
CA SER A 57 1.15 -5.53 1.74
C SER A 57 1.51 -6.91 1.16
N SER A 58 2.39 -6.99 0.16
CA SER A 58 2.93 -8.26 -0.36
C SER A 58 4.26 -8.67 0.30
N ALA A 59 4.90 -7.77 1.05
CA ALA A 59 6.10 -8.03 1.82
C ALA A 59 5.71 -8.30 3.28
N ASP A 60 5.21 -9.50 3.52
CA ASP A 60 5.05 -10.06 4.86
C ASP A 60 6.41 -9.97 5.58
N ILE A 61 6.49 -9.16 6.64
CA ILE A 61 7.69 -9.03 7.46
C ILE A 61 7.73 -10.28 8.35
N THR A 62 8.36 -11.35 7.85
CA THR A 62 8.76 -12.49 8.70
C THR A 62 9.97 -12.04 9.51
N ILE A 63 9.75 -11.50 10.71
CA ILE A 63 10.81 -11.43 11.72
C ILE A 63 10.81 -12.78 12.42
N ASP A 64 11.76 -13.65 12.04
CA ASP A 64 12.07 -14.84 12.81
C ASP A 64 12.66 -14.41 14.17
N ILE A 65 11.81 -14.40 15.20
CA ILE A 65 12.17 -14.02 16.58
C ILE A 65 13.11 -15.06 17.24
N ALA A 66 13.45 -16.14 16.53
CA ALA A 66 14.32 -17.21 17.01
C ALA A 66 15.77 -16.77 17.27
N ASP A 67 16.25 -15.68 16.65
CA ASP A 67 17.62 -15.17 16.87
C ASP A 67 17.77 -14.32 18.14
N VAL A 68 16.67 -13.91 18.77
CA VAL A 68 16.72 -13.00 19.95
C VAL A 68 16.99 -13.76 21.26
N GLU A 69 16.69 -15.07 21.33
CA GLU A 69 16.95 -15.86 22.54
C GLU A 69 18.44 -16.19 22.74
N SER A 70 19.24 -16.22 21.67
CA SER A 70 20.66 -16.59 21.77
C SER A 70 21.56 -15.50 22.39
N GLU A 71 21.11 -14.25 22.50
CA GLU A 71 21.91 -13.16 23.08
C GLU A 71 21.72 -12.99 24.61
N MET A 72 20.67 -13.56 25.21
CA MET A 72 20.44 -13.49 26.66
C MET A 72 21.18 -14.57 27.47
N GLU A 73 21.58 -15.69 26.85
CA GLU A 73 22.24 -16.80 27.57
C GLU A 73 23.75 -16.59 27.78
N VAL A 74 24.39 -15.65 27.08
CA VAL A 74 25.86 -15.46 27.16
C VAL A 74 26.30 -14.70 28.41
N SER A 75 25.39 -13.99 29.11
CA SER A 75 25.75 -13.19 30.29
C SER A 75 25.75 -13.97 31.62
N ALA A 76 25.40 -15.27 31.63
CA ALA A 76 25.31 -16.07 32.86
C ALA A 76 26.42 -17.12 33.04
N GLN A 77 27.34 -17.29 32.08
CA GLN A 77 28.43 -18.28 32.19
C GLN A 77 29.78 -17.71 31.72
N ALA A 78 30.50 -17.05 32.63
CA ALA A 78 31.96 -17.17 32.90
C ALA A 78 32.48 -15.96 33.69
#